data_AF-A0A4Q6EU26-F1
#
_entry.id   AF-A0A4Q6EU26-F1
#
_cell.length_a   1.000
_cell.length_b   1.000
_cell.length_c   1.000
_cell.angle_alpha   90.00
_cell.angle_beta   90.00
_cell.angle_gamma   90.00
#
_symmetry.space_group_name_H-M   'P 1'
#
loop_
_entity.id
_entity.type
_entity.pdbx_description
1 polymer ?
#
loop_
_entity_poly.entity_id
_entity_poly.type
_entity_poly.pdbx_seq_one_letter_code
_entity_poly.pdbx_strand_id
1 'polypeptide(L)'
;MKYLVALSLLITAPAFAADEPMRICHFSLNSDDEFRETKTFLDKLNKVSPTPIEVREFMPKGSKPEESFLKMVKSGVRCDGLVISGHHTGAYSGKLAKGKLSMDFMESLSCKPEYAEFFQNINAAWLQGCRTLGVGEIQTDDDQGDAQFHMNRVGAVVEEDHLPQTYGELEMEFTNTLDQDNPLASRYLRLFPNGKLFGWTKSAPGEKSKSYMSLLYHMAQTSKRLEADDKFPFDAPNAPNMNADSAARFASAMLLTLSRFSAEQKGCEEIATGGWLSHGNVGNPGKYYFDNSDLKSYSSLASTGDKALLEAKGLDCALKAAAKAMNAEAMGQALDTIAQRPEFLRYSFNTLVDLRARLLKANDPKSKATAAIILARMKENPQVIDFLKSKMGSRQVGITRKIDYYRFYNALTGQKDAAVELDIQTRAMAELMKPLPALTPGAHNPARSRNLAADYRISVVQSLVKNKVVNASFYDDLIKKDPEADVLQALAQQVKTYGPDNRIRRLIGIVGAPGADDAVEGVAWAEIQAMRLDEQTMAVVQEDFIRARESRGEHRNTAGGPLPESRPAPASAASPPRNPDILDHLGNFFGVNR
;
A
#
# COMPACT_ATOMS: atom_id res chain seq x y z
N MET A 1 5.19 35.04 77.13
CA MET A 1 4.09 34.86 76.14
C MET A 1 4.50 33.77 75.17
N LYS A 2 3.79 32.63 75.16
CA LYS A 2 4.02 31.50 74.25
C LYS A 2 2.83 31.43 73.30
N TYR A 3 3.06 31.55 71.98
CA TYR A 3 2.02 31.38 70.96
C TYR A 3 2.00 29.92 70.48
N LEU A 4 0.84 29.30 70.60
CA LEU A 4 0.48 28.03 69.95
C LEU A 4 0.18 28.33 68.47
N VAL A 5 0.90 27.68 67.56
CA VAL A 5 0.54 27.61 66.13
C VAL A 5 -0.16 26.27 65.91
N ALA A 6 -1.45 26.32 65.62
CA ALA A 6 -2.25 25.17 65.21
C ALA A 6 -2.08 24.95 63.70
N LEU A 7 -1.43 23.86 63.31
CA LEU A 7 -1.24 23.42 61.94
C LEU A 7 -2.46 22.58 61.52
N SER A 8 -3.39 23.18 60.76
CA SER A 8 -4.51 22.47 60.16
C SER A 8 -4.05 21.67 58.94
N LEU A 9 -3.88 20.36 59.09
CA LEU A 9 -3.78 19.41 57.98
C LEU A 9 -5.15 19.34 57.27
N LEU A 10 -5.28 20.03 56.13
CA LEU A 10 -6.33 19.76 55.15
C LEU A 10 -5.99 18.44 54.45
N ILE A 11 -6.64 17.36 54.87
CA ILE A 11 -6.69 16.10 54.10
C ILE A 11 -7.66 16.35 52.94
N THR A 12 -7.13 16.80 51.80
CA THR A 12 -7.87 16.76 50.53
C THR A 12 -8.04 15.29 50.17
N ALA A 13 -9.22 14.73 50.38
CA ALA A 13 -9.58 13.45 49.77
C ALA A 13 -9.32 13.57 48.26
N PRO A 14 -8.68 12.57 47.62
CA PRO A 14 -8.54 12.59 46.17
C PRO A 14 -9.96 12.68 45.61
N ALA A 15 -10.26 13.77 44.91
CA ALA A 15 -11.44 13.84 44.09
C ALA A 15 -11.38 12.58 43.21
N PHE A 16 -12.35 11.68 43.36
CA PHE A 16 -12.53 10.56 42.44
C PHE A 16 -12.61 11.20 41.06
N ALA A 17 -11.51 11.15 40.31
CA ALA A 17 -11.48 11.59 38.93
C ALA A 17 -12.58 10.77 38.27
N ALA A 18 -13.63 11.43 37.80
CA ALA A 18 -14.64 10.76 37.01
C ALA A 18 -13.89 10.04 35.89
N ASP A 19 -14.04 8.72 35.80
CA ASP A 19 -13.34 7.91 34.81
C ASP A 19 -13.54 8.57 33.45
N GLU A 20 -12.44 8.93 32.79
CA GLU A 20 -12.50 9.55 31.48
C GLU A 20 -13.26 8.62 30.52
N PRO A 21 -14.14 9.18 29.67
CA PRO A 21 -14.89 8.36 28.73
C PRO A 21 -13.94 7.61 27.80
N MET A 22 -14.21 6.33 27.57
CA MET A 22 -13.50 5.57 26.54
C MET A 22 -13.90 6.10 25.17
N ARG A 23 -12.99 6.12 24.20
CA ARG A 23 -13.27 6.71 22.88
C ARG A 23 -12.91 5.80 21.72
N ILE A 24 -13.85 5.66 20.78
CA ILE A 24 -13.65 5.07 19.46
C ILE A 24 -13.49 6.19 18.43
N CYS A 25 -12.32 6.25 17.81
CA CYS A 25 -12.03 7.19 16.74
C CYS A 25 -12.25 6.49 15.39
N HIS A 26 -13.22 6.97 14.63
CA HIS A 26 -13.47 6.52 13.26
C HIS A 26 -12.67 7.34 12.26
N PHE A 27 -12.23 6.65 11.22
CA PHE A 27 -11.56 7.19 10.06
C PHE A 27 -12.12 6.50 8.81
N SER A 28 -13.28 6.97 8.35
CA SER A 28 -14.07 6.32 7.31
C SER A 28 -13.82 6.91 5.91
N LEU A 29 -13.14 6.16 5.04
CA LEU A 29 -12.79 6.58 3.69
C LEU A 29 -13.82 6.19 2.62
N ASN A 30 -14.66 5.19 2.88
CA ASN A 30 -15.59 4.66 1.87
C ASN A 30 -17.07 5.01 2.11
N SER A 31 -17.59 4.83 3.33
CA SER A 31 -18.97 5.16 3.67
C SER A 31 -19.06 5.75 5.08
N ASP A 32 -20.04 6.60 5.34
CA ASP A 32 -20.36 7.12 6.67
C ASP A 32 -21.24 6.16 7.48
N ASP A 33 -21.72 5.08 6.86
CA ASP A 33 -22.60 4.09 7.49
C ASP A 33 -21.96 3.46 8.72
N GLU A 34 -20.68 3.08 8.65
CA GLU A 34 -19.96 2.48 9.78
C GLU A 34 -19.94 3.37 11.02
N PHE A 35 -19.62 4.65 10.84
CA PHE A 35 -19.62 5.62 11.92
C PHE A 35 -21.04 5.81 12.47
N ARG A 36 -22.04 5.97 11.59
CA ARG A 36 -23.43 6.21 11.98
C ARG A 36 -24.06 5.04 12.74
N GLU A 37 -23.83 3.82 12.28
CA GLU A 37 -24.33 2.61 12.94
C GLU A 37 -23.61 2.37 14.28
N THR A 38 -22.29 2.60 14.33
CA THR A 38 -21.53 2.53 15.59
C THR A 38 -22.04 3.55 16.59
N LYS A 39 -22.26 4.80 16.17
CA LYS A 39 -22.84 5.84 17.04
C LYS A 39 -24.22 5.46 17.55
N THR A 40 -25.11 5.02 16.68
CA THR A 40 -26.47 4.59 17.06
C THR A 40 -26.45 3.41 18.03
N PHE A 41 -25.50 2.49 17.86
CA PHE A 41 -25.28 1.37 18.77
C PHE A 41 -24.80 1.85 20.14
N LEU A 42 -23.76 2.67 20.20
CA LEU A 42 -23.19 3.19 21.45
C LEU A 42 -24.15 4.11 22.21
N ASP A 43 -24.97 4.91 21.52
CA ASP A 43 -26.02 5.74 22.13
C ASP A 43 -27.03 4.87 22.93
N LYS A 44 -27.21 3.59 22.55
CA LYS A 44 -28.03 2.63 23.32
C LYS A 44 -27.25 2.04 24.49
N LEU A 45 -25.98 1.67 24.30
CA LEU A 45 -25.13 1.10 25.34
C LEU A 45 -24.91 2.10 26.49
N ASN A 46 -24.68 3.36 26.17
CA ASN A 46 -24.41 4.44 27.13
C ASN A 46 -25.58 4.73 28.10
N LYS A 47 -26.78 4.19 27.86
CA LYS A 47 -27.89 4.26 28.81
C LYS A 47 -27.69 3.38 30.05
N VAL A 48 -26.84 2.36 29.93
CA VAL A 48 -26.59 1.34 30.98
C VAL A 48 -25.09 1.11 31.27
N SER A 49 -24.20 1.60 30.41
CA SER A 49 -22.75 1.43 30.56
C SER A 49 -22.23 2.14 31.82
N PRO A 50 -21.40 1.49 32.64
CA PRO A 50 -20.78 2.14 33.81
C PRO A 50 -19.76 3.22 33.42
N THR A 51 -19.17 3.10 32.22
CA THR A 51 -18.24 4.07 31.65
C THR A 51 -18.79 4.54 30.31
N PRO A 52 -18.98 5.85 30.09
CA PRO A 52 -19.43 6.35 28.79
C PRO A 52 -18.42 6.01 27.69
N ILE A 53 -18.94 5.58 26.54
CA ILE A 53 -18.14 5.30 25.34
C ILE A 53 -18.51 6.32 24.27
N GLU A 54 -17.58 7.19 23.94
CA GLU A 54 -17.72 8.18 22.88
C GLU A 54 -17.29 7.63 21.53
N VAL A 55 -17.91 8.14 20.46
CA VAL A 55 -17.45 7.89 19.09
C VAL A 55 -17.27 9.20 18.35
N ARG A 56 -16.18 9.31 17.58
CA ARG A 56 -15.83 10.52 16.83
C ARG A 56 -15.28 10.18 15.46
N GLU A 57 -15.85 10.79 14.42
CA GLU A 57 -15.33 10.74 13.05
C GLU A 57 -14.22 11.77 12.85
N PHE A 58 -13.13 11.36 12.19
CA PHE A 58 -11.96 12.20 11.91
C PHE A 58 -11.62 12.33 10.42
N MET A 59 -12.37 11.68 9.53
CA MET A 59 -12.23 11.79 8.09
C MET A 59 -13.38 12.61 7.47
N PRO A 60 -13.21 13.94 7.29
CA PRO A 60 -14.19 14.75 6.58
C PRO A 60 -14.35 14.31 5.12
N LYS A 61 -15.57 14.31 4.62
CA LYS A 61 -15.83 14.02 3.20
C LYS A 61 -15.05 14.96 2.28
N GLY A 62 -14.35 14.37 1.31
CA GLY A 62 -13.56 15.08 0.29
C GLY A 62 -12.23 15.64 0.78
N SER A 63 -11.77 15.30 2.01
CA SER A 63 -10.44 15.69 2.49
C SER A 63 -9.36 14.70 2.03
N LYS A 64 -8.10 15.08 2.22
CA LYS A 64 -6.96 14.18 2.02
C LYS A 64 -6.77 13.31 3.27
N PRO A 65 -6.69 11.98 3.14
CA PRO A 65 -6.58 11.09 4.29
C PRO A 65 -5.36 11.36 5.18
N GLU A 66 -4.14 11.44 4.62
CA GLU A 66 -2.92 11.65 5.43
C GLU A 66 -2.95 12.96 6.23
N GLU A 67 -3.46 14.04 5.63
CA GLU A 67 -3.62 15.32 6.33
C GLU A 67 -4.66 15.23 7.46
N SER A 68 -5.76 14.50 7.25
CA SER A 68 -6.82 14.32 8.24
C SER A 68 -6.37 13.41 9.38
N PHE A 69 -5.63 12.35 9.07
CA PHE A 69 -5.04 11.45 10.05
C PHE A 69 -4.01 12.19 10.92
N LEU A 70 -3.17 13.04 10.32
CA LEU A 70 -2.24 13.89 11.08
C LEU A 70 -2.99 14.86 12.01
N LYS A 71 -4.12 15.43 11.55
CA LYS A 71 -4.97 16.30 12.41
C LYS A 71 -5.56 15.52 13.58
N MET A 72 -6.00 14.28 13.37
CA MET A 72 -6.46 13.39 14.43
C MET A 72 -5.35 13.15 15.47
N VAL A 73 -4.16 12.74 15.02
CA VAL A 73 -2.99 12.50 15.88
C VAL A 73 -2.60 13.76 16.67
N LYS A 74 -2.65 14.94 16.04
CA LYS A 74 -2.33 16.23 16.68
C LYS A 74 -3.43 16.80 17.58
N SER A 75 -4.63 16.23 17.57
CA SER A 75 -5.78 16.82 18.25
C SER A 75 -5.70 16.76 19.78
N GLY A 76 -4.79 15.93 20.33
CA GLY A 76 -4.74 15.62 21.76
C GLY A 76 -5.89 14.74 22.25
N VAL A 77 -6.81 14.35 21.34
CA VAL A 77 -7.92 13.46 21.67
C VAL A 77 -7.35 12.05 21.87
N ARG A 78 -7.53 11.50 23.06
CA ARG A 78 -7.26 10.10 23.34
C ARG A 78 -8.25 9.21 22.59
N CYS A 79 -7.74 8.18 21.93
CA CYS A 79 -8.49 7.13 21.25
C CYS A 79 -8.12 5.80 21.88
N ASP A 80 -9.07 5.09 22.50
CA ASP A 80 -8.86 3.72 23.01
C ASP A 80 -9.15 2.69 21.91
N GLY A 81 -10.08 3.03 21.01
CA GLY A 81 -10.40 2.28 19.80
C GLY A 81 -10.12 3.10 18.54
N LEU A 82 -9.63 2.46 17.49
CA LEU A 82 -9.45 3.06 16.16
C LEU A 82 -10.14 2.20 15.10
N VAL A 83 -11.03 2.79 14.31
CA VAL A 83 -11.64 2.15 13.14
C VAL A 83 -11.11 2.87 11.91
N ILE A 84 -10.39 2.16 11.03
CA ILE A 84 -9.99 2.67 9.72
C ILE A 84 -10.72 1.85 8.68
N SER A 85 -11.48 2.50 7.79
CA SER A 85 -12.27 1.76 6.80
C SER A 85 -12.18 2.29 5.39
N GLY A 86 -12.01 1.38 4.43
CA GLY A 86 -12.01 1.70 3.02
C GLY A 86 -11.52 0.55 2.13
N HIS A 87 -11.41 0.82 0.84
CA HIS A 87 -10.64 -0.05 -0.05
C HIS A 87 -9.20 -0.08 0.43
N HIS A 88 -8.64 -1.29 0.57
CA HIS A 88 -7.29 -1.48 1.04
C HIS A 88 -6.52 -2.39 0.07
N THR A 89 -5.45 -1.82 -0.50
CA THR A 89 -4.53 -2.49 -1.43
C THR A 89 -3.10 -2.54 -0.88
N GLY A 90 -2.90 -2.10 0.36
CA GLY A 90 -1.63 -1.75 1.01
C GLY A 90 -1.63 -0.30 1.52
N ALA A 91 -2.58 0.51 1.05
CA ALA A 91 -3.01 1.77 1.61
C ALA A 91 -4.55 1.85 1.63
N TYR A 92 -5.14 2.63 2.53
CA TYR A 92 -6.59 2.86 2.55
C TYR A 92 -6.98 3.96 1.58
N SER A 93 -8.09 3.77 0.88
CA SER A 93 -8.72 4.75 0.00
C SER A 93 -10.24 4.51 -0.07
N GLY A 94 -10.98 5.41 -0.71
CA GLY A 94 -12.41 5.23 -0.93
C GLY A 94 -13.11 6.48 -1.42
N LYS A 95 -14.39 6.35 -1.77
CA LYS A 95 -15.20 7.40 -2.40
C LYS A 95 -15.41 8.67 -1.56
N LEU A 96 -15.19 8.63 -0.25
CA LEU A 96 -15.24 9.82 0.62
C LEU A 96 -13.90 10.56 0.71
N ALA A 97 -12.81 10.00 0.20
CA ALA A 97 -11.46 10.55 0.32
C ALA A 97 -10.93 11.14 -1.00
N LYS A 98 -10.02 12.13 -0.89
CA LYS A 98 -9.19 12.61 -2.00
C LYS A 98 -7.75 12.15 -1.81
N GLY A 99 -7.47 10.90 -2.18
CA GLY A 99 -6.16 10.28 -2.02
C GLY A 99 -6.22 9.05 -1.13
N LYS A 100 -5.08 8.69 -0.53
CA LYS A 100 -4.90 7.47 0.25
C LYS A 100 -4.27 7.74 1.61
N LEU A 101 -4.44 6.81 2.56
CA LEU A 101 -3.72 6.74 3.83
C LEU A 101 -2.77 5.54 3.77
N SER A 102 -1.48 5.81 3.61
CA SER A 102 -0.46 4.76 3.50
C SER A 102 0.00 4.25 4.87
N MET A 103 0.39 2.97 4.93
CA MET A 103 1.03 2.40 6.12
C MET A 103 2.33 3.15 6.46
N ASP A 104 3.16 3.41 5.46
CA ASP A 104 4.45 4.09 5.63
C ASP A 104 4.28 5.47 6.28
N PHE A 105 3.22 6.20 5.91
CA PHE A 105 2.87 7.47 6.55
C PHE A 105 2.54 7.30 8.03
N MET A 106 1.65 6.37 8.38
CA MET A 106 1.29 6.10 9.77
C MET A 106 2.49 5.67 10.60
N GLU A 107 3.33 4.77 10.07
CA GLU A 107 4.58 4.35 10.71
C GLU A 107 5.52 5.56 10.92
N SER A 108 5.65 6.44 9.93
CA SER A 108 6.48 7.64 10.04
C SER A 108 6.02 8.60 11.13
N LEU A 109 4.70 8.70 11.36
CA LEU A 109 4.14 9.46 12.47
C LEU A 109 4.43 8.77 13.80
N SER A 110 4.33 7.45 13.86
CA SER A 110 4.59 6.69 15.08
C SER A 110 6.03 6.73 15.56
N CYS A 111 6.96 7.06 14.66
CA CYS A 111 8.38 7.29 14.99
C CYS A 111 8.67 8.67 15.56
N LYS A 112 7.69 9.58 15.60
CA LYS A 112 7.87 10.92 16.15
C LYS A 112 7.56 10.91 17.64
N PRO A 113 8.52 11.27 18.52
CA PRO A 113 8.29 11.26 19.97
C PRO A 113 7.06 12.06 20.40
N GLU A 114 6.77 13.18 19.74
CA GLU A 114 5.61 14.03 20.03
C GLU A 114 4.25 13.37 19.77
N TYR A 115 4.21 12.25 19.03
CA TYR A 115 2.97 11.51 18.71
C TYR A 115 2.95 10.11 19.33
N ALA A 116 3.98 9.71 20.08
CA ALA A 116 4.11 8.36 20.62
C ALA A 116 2.91 7.96 21.48
N GLU A 117 2.40 8.89 22.29
CA GLU A 117 1.25 8.67 23.18
C GLU A 117 -0.02 8.28 22.41
N PHE A 118 -0.33 8.96 21.29
CA PHE A 118 -1.51 8.63 20.47
C PHE A 118 -1.50 7.16 20.05
N PHE A 119 -0.37 6.68 19.51
CA PHE A 119 -0.24 5.30 19.04
C PHE A 119 -0.20 4.28 20.17
N GLN A 120 0.32 4.66 21.34
CA GLN A 120 0.34 3.80 22.53
C GLN A 120 -1.05 3.67 23.18
N ASN A 121 -1.93 4.67 23.03
CA ASN A 121 -3.25 4.63 23.65
C ASN A 121 -4.29 3.82 22.86
N ILE A 122 -4.00 3.44 21.60
CA ILE A 122 -4.87 2.55 20.83
C ILE A 122 -4.81 1.13 21.43
N ASN A 123 -5.91 0.70 22.05
CA ASN A 123 -6.07 -0.64 22.66
C ASN A 123 -6.81 -1.63 21.76
N ALA A 124 -7.55 -1.12 20.76
CA ALA A 124 -8.25 -1.90 19.74
C ALA A 124 -8.19 -1.19 18.39
N ALA A 125 -7.85 -1.92 17.32
CA ALA A 125 -7.83 -1.40 15.96
C ALA A 125 -8.67 -2.29 15.02
N TRP A 126 -9.76 -1.75 14.49
CA TRP A 126 -10.58 -2.38 13.45
C TRP A 126 -10.18 -1.85 12.09
N LEU A 127 -9.54 -2.72 11.31
CA LEU A 127 -8.89 -2.40 10.05
C LEU A 127 -9.78 -2.87 8.90
N GLN A 128 -10.85 -2.12 8.59
CA GLN A 128 -11.92 -2.53 7.70
C GLN A 128 -11.57 -2.33 6.22
N GLY A 129 -11.25 -3.44 5.55
CA GLY A 129 -10.88 -3.47 4.15
C GLY A 129 -10.30 -4.81 3.76
N CYS A 130 -10.22 -5.08 2.46
CA CYS A 130 -9.59 -6.30 1.97
C CYS A 130 -8.10 -6.34 2.34
N ARG A 131 -7.60 -7.52 2.73
CA ARG A 131 -6.15 -7.76 2.97
C ARG A 131 -5.49 -6.84 4.00
N THR A 132 -6.25 -6.26 4.92
CA THR A 132 -5.70 -5.38 5.96
C THR A 132 -4.79 -6.10 6.95
N LEU A 133 -4.86 -7.43 7.02
CA LEU A 133 -3.96 -8.26 7.83
C LEU A 133 -3.10 -9.20 6.97
N GLY A 134 -2.75 -8.78 5.75
CA GLY A 134 -1.92 -9.55 4.82
C GLY A 134 -2.76 -10.40 3.89
N VAL A 135 -2.26 -11.56 3.47
CA VAL A 135 -2.93 -12.44 2.49
C VAL A 135 -3.32 -13.83 2.99
N GLY A 136 -3.08 -14.08 4.29
CA GLY A 136 -3.16 -15.43 4.86
C GLY A 136 -2.05 -16.33 4.30
N GLU A 137 -2.26 -17.64 4.37
CA GLU A 137 -1.36 -18.60 3.75
C GLU A 137 -1.45 -18.52 2.22
N ILE A 138 -0.30 -18.31 1.57
CA ILE A 138 -0.17 -18.33 0.11
C ILE A 138 0.13 -19.77 -0.31
N GLN A 139 -0.75 -20.38 -1.09
CA GLN A 139 -0.47 -21.67 -1.71
C GLN A 139 0.49 -21.47 -2.90
N THR A 140 1.43 -22.40 -3.10
CA THR A 140 2.53 -22.25 -4.07
C THR A 140 2.07 -22.12 -5.53
N ASP A 141 0.91 -22.70 -5.84
CA ASP A 141 0.36 -22.74 -7.20
C ASP A 141 -0.73 -21.69 -7.42
N ASP A 142 -0.97 -20.83 -6.44
CA ASP A 142 -2.03 -19.83 -6.47
C ASP A 142 -1.50 -18.49 -7.01
N ASP A 143 -2.08 -18.01 -8.11
CA ASP A 143 -1.81 -16.66 -8.65
C ASP A 143 -2.13 -15.56 -7.63
N GLN A 144 -2.87 -15.87 -6.56
CA GLN A 144 -3.08 -14.96 -5.44
C GLN A 144 -1.79 -14.62 -4.68
N GLY A 145 -0.70 -15.37 -4.88
CA GLY A 145 0.64 -15.03 -4.39
C GLY A 145 1.41 -14.03 -5.24
N ASP A 146 0.84 -13.56 -6.36
CA ASP A 146 1.51 -12.74 -7.37
C ASP A 146 1.08 -11.27 -7.31
N ALA A 147 2.03 -10.35 -7.11
CA ALA A 147 1.74 -8.92 -7.03
C ALA A 147 1.20 -8.35 -8.35
N GLN A 148 1.70 -8.81 -9.50
CA GLN A 148 1.22 -8.40 -10.82
C GLN A 148 -0.22 -8.83 -11.04
N PHE A 149 -0.58 -10.04 -10.60
CA PHE A 149 -1.95 -10.53 -10.72
C PHE A 149 -2.93 -9.58 -10.02
N HIS A 150 -2.65 -9.21 -8.78
CA HIS A 150 -3.52 -8.30 -8.02
C HIS A 150 -3.52 -6.87 -8.54
N MET A 151 -2.35 -6.34 -8.90
CA MET A 151 -2.22 -5.04 -9.56
C MET A 151 -3.14 -4.98 -10.78
N ASN A 152 -3.07 -5.99 -11.64
CA ASN A 152 -3.86 -6.05 -12.85
C ASN A 152 -5.36 -6.19 -12.59
N ARG A 153 -5.74 -7.07 -11.63
CA ARG A 153 -7.14 -7.30 -11.26
C ARG A 153 -7.79 -6.05 -10.69
N VAL A 154 -7.12 -5.37 -9.76
CA VAL A 154 -7.64 -4.14 -9.14
C VAL A 154 -7.51 -2.95 -10.09
N GLY A 155 -6.42 -2.90 -10.85
CA GLY A 155 -6.17 -1.91 -11.89
C GLY A 155 -7.31 -1.81 -12.91
N ALA A 156 -7.94 -2.94 -13.24
CA ALA A 156 -9.05 -2.99 -14.20
C ALA A 156 -10.35 -2.36 -13.68
N VAL A 157 -10.47 -2.11 -12.38
CA VAL A 157 -11.68 -1.57 -11.73
C VAL A 157 -11.39 -0.27 -10.94
N VAL A 158 -10.26 0.38 -11.17
CA VAL A 158 -9.87 1.60 -10.42
C VAL A 158 -10.84 2.77 -10.62
N GLU A 159 -11.58 2.84 -11.74
CA GLU A 159 -12.65 3.80 -11.94
C GLU A 159 -13.88 3.49 -11.08
N GLU A 160 -14.29 2.22 -11.10
CA GLU A 160 -15.49 1.73 -10.41
C GLU A 160 -15.33 1.85 -8.89
N ASP A 161 -14.14 1.51 -8.38
CA ASP A 161 -13.79 1.55 -6.96
C ASP A 161 -13.28 2.93 -6.51
N HIS A 162 -13.24 3.94 -7.40
CA HIS A 162 -12.72 5.28 -7.12
C HIS A 162 -11.31 5.30 -6.51
N LEU A 163 -10.45 4.36 -6.92
CA LEU A 163 -9.10 4.22 -6.38
C LEU A 163 -8.18 5.26 -6.99
N PRO A 164 -7.49 6.10 -6.19
CA PRO A 164 -6.55 7.11 -6.71
C PRO A 164 -5.25 6.49 -7.26
N GLN A 165 -4.92 5.26 -6.89
CA GLN A 165 -3.66 4.61 -7.20
C GLN A 165 -3.44 4.41 -8.71
N THR A 166 -2.19 4.55 -9.11
CA THR A 166 -1.66 4.09 -10.40
C THR A 166 -1.31 2.59 -10.35
N TYR A 167 -1.10 1.96 -11.50
CA TYR A 167 -0.71 0.55 -11.55
C TYR A 167 0.64 0.29 -10.85
N GLY A 168 1.64 1.15 -11.05
CA GLY A 168 2.92 1.02 -10.35
C GLY A 168 2.79 1.16 -8.82
N GLU A 169 1.88 2.00 -8.34
CA GLU A 169 1.58 2.07 -6.89
C GLU A 169 0.86 0.81 -6.41
N LEU A 170 -0.14 0.31 -7.15
CA LEU A 170 -0.84 -0.94 -6.80
C LEU A 170 0.15 -2.11 -6.73
N GLU A 171 1.08 -2.21 -7.67
CA GLU A 171 2.12 -3.25 -7.67
C GLU A 171 2.98 -3.21 -6.40
N MET A 172 3.42 -2.02 -6.00
CA MET A 172 4.23 -1.81 -4.80
C MET A 172 3.42 -2.10 -3.54
N GLU A 173 2.17 -1.63 -3.48
CA GLU A 173 1.27 -1.87 -2.36
C GLU A 173 0.93 -3.37 -2.21
N PHE A 174 0.72 -4.10 -3.30
CA PHE A 174 0.53 -5.55 -3.27
C PHE A 174 1.81 -6.31 -2.93
N THR A 175 2.98 -5.86 -3.41
CA THR A 175 4.27 -6.42 -3.01
C THR A 175 4.44 -6.36 -1.50
N ASN A 176 4.11 -5.22 -0.89
CA ASN A 176 4.18 -5.03 0.56
C ASN A 176 3.11 -5.84 1.31
N THR A 177 1.92 -5.99 0.74
CA THR A 177 0.81 -6.75 1.36
C THR A 177 1.05 -8.26 1.33
N LEU A 178 1.72 -8.75 0.27
CA LEU A 178 2.06 -10.16 0.08
C LEU A 178 3.31 -10.61 0.84
N ASP A 179 4.11 -9.67 1.35
CA ASP A 179 5.39 -9.94 2.02
C ASP A 179 5.21 -10.80 3.29
N GLN A 180 5.54 -12.08 3.19
CA GLN A 180 5.47 -13.01 4.32
C GLN A 180 6.61 -12.87 5.32
N ASP A 181 7.71 -12.21 4.95
CA ASP A 181 8.83 -11.95 5.87
C ASP A 181 8.55 -10.73 6.76
N ASN A 182 7.75 -9.78 6.27
CA ASN A 182 7.27 -8.63 7.03
C ASN A 182 5.75 -8.47 6.89
N PRO A 183 4.94 -9.41 7.43
CA PRO A 183 3.50 -9.43 7.23
C PRO A 183 2.85 -8.12 7.67
N LEU A 184 1.83 -7.68 6.94
CA LEU A 184 1.16 -6.41 7.22
C LEU A 184 0.60 -6.33 8.66
N ALA A 185 0.13 -7.44 9.21
CA ALA A 185 -0.30 -7.53 10.61
C ALA A 185 0.84 -7.18 11.59
N SER A 186 2.07 -7.62 11.32
CA SER A 186 3.23 -7.29 12.16
C SER A 186 3.53 -5.78 12.12
N ARG A 187 3.32 -5.13 10.98
CA ARG A 187 3.47 -3.67 10.83
C ARG A 187 2.45 -2.91 11.67
N TYR A 188 1.17 -3.31 11.61
CA TYR A 188 0.13 -2.73 12.47
C TYR A 188 0.38 -2.99 13.97
N LEU A 189 0.89 -4.16 14.35
CA LEU A 189 1.25 -4.47 15.74
C LEU A 189 2.38 -3.56 16.24
N ARG A 190 3.40 -3.32 15.41
CA ARG A 190 4.45 -2.33 15.73
C ARG A 190 3.87 -0.92 15.82
N LEU A 191 2.91 -0.58 14.94
CA LEU A 191 2.25 0.72 14.96
C LEU A 191 1.46 0.95 16.26
N PHE A 192 0.63 -0.02 16.66
CA PHE A 192 -0.27 0.00 17.83
C PHE A 192 0.12 -1.10 18.83
N PRO A 193 1.18 -0.92 19.64
CA PRO A 193 1.73 -2.01 20.47
C PRO A 193 0.79 -2.51 21.57
N ASN A 194 -0.13 -1.67 22.05
CA ASN A 194 -1.17 -2.07 23.02
C ASN A 194 -2.48 -2.51 22.33
N GLY A 195 -2.52 -2.41 21.00
CA GLY A 195 -3.71 -2.61 20.18
C GLY A 195 -3.95 -4.07 19.84
N LYS A 196 -5.15 -4.56 20.18
CA LYS A 196 -5.71 -5.77 19.56
C LYS A 196 -6.08 -5.44 18.12
N LEU A 197 -5.69 -6.27 17.16
CA LEU A 197 -5.96 -6.03 15.74
C LEU A 197 -7.11 -6.90 15.26
N PHE A 198 -8.01 -6.30 14.50
CA PHE A 198 -9.18 -6.95 13.90
C PHE A 198 -9.23 -6.60 12.43
N GLY A 199 -9.19 -7.60 11.55
CA GLY A 199 -9.10 -7.36 10.11
C GLY A 199 -9.37 -8.58 9.24
N TRP A 200 -8.93 -8.49 7.98
CA TRP A 200 -9.19 -9.49 6.93
C TRP A 200 -7.91 -9.84 6.18
N THR A 201 -7.77 -11.10 5.78
CA THR A 201 -6.60 -11.59 5.02
C THR A 201 -6.84 -11.61 3.51
N LYS A 202 -8.03 -11.87 2.99
CA LYS A 202 -8.25 -11.86 1.53
C LYS A 202 -9.38 -10.93 1.15
N SER A 203 -10.61 -11.32 1.49
CA SER A 203 -11.81 -10.55 1.19
C SER A 203 -12.42 -9.95 2.45
N ALA A 204 -12.86 -8.69 2.36
CA ALA A 204 -13.77 -8.11 3.34
C ALA A 204 -15.20 -8.10 2.75
N PRO A 205 -16.24 -8.20 3.59
CA PRO A 205 -17.62 -7.99 3.14
C PRO A 205 -17.74 -6.65 2.41
N GLY A 206 -18.50 -6.62 1.32
CA GLY A 206 -18.82 -5.38 0.61
C GLY A 206 -20.03 -4.65 1.21
N GLU A 207 -20.35 -3.48 0.63
CA GLU A 207 -21.51 -2.67 1.01
C GLU A 207 -22.83 -3.46 0.92
N LYS A 208 -22.98 -4.30 -0.13
CA LYS A 208 -24.14 -5.20 -0.31
C LYS A 208 -24.30 -6.23 0.82
N SER A 209 -23.19 -6.67 1.39
CA SER A 209 -23.17 -7.59 2.53
C SER A 209 -23.29 -6.87 3.87
N LYS A 210 -23.49 -5.54 3.86
CA LYS A 210 -23.56 -4.68 5.06
C LYS A 210 -22.28 -4.72 5.89
N SER A 211 -21.13 -4.53 5.26
CA SER A 211 -19.82 -4.47 5.93
C SER A 211 -19.80 -3.54 7.15
N TYR A 212 -20.60 -2.48 7.14
CA TYR A 212 -20.75 -1.56 8.25
C TYR A 212 -21.22 -2.19 9.58
N MET A 213 -21.72 -3.43 9.54
CA MET A 213 -22.14 -4.20 10.72
C MET A 213 -20.99 -4.92 11.44
N SER A 214 -19.76 -4.91 10.92
CA SER A 214 -18.65 -5.73 11.47
C SER A 214 -18.34 -5.47 12.94
N LEU A 215 -18.28 -4.21 13.36
CA LEU A 215 -18.02 -3.89 14.75
C LEU A 215 -19.18 -4.36 15.66
N LEU A 216 -20.43 -4.18 15.22
CA LEU A 216 -21.62 -4.60 15.95
C LEU A 216 -21.70 -6.13 16.09
N TYR A 217 -21.41 -6.86 15.02
CA TYR A 217 -21.39 -8.32 15.01
C TYR A 217 -20.25 -8.87 15.85
N HIS A 218 -19.08 -8.23 15.80
CA HIS A 218 -17.98 -8.54 16.70
C HIS A 218 -18.42 -8.41 18.17
N MET A 219 -19.05 -7.30 18.56
CA MET A 219 -19.52 -7.12 19.95
C MET A 219 -20.53 -8.18 20.37
N ALA A 220 -21.40 -8.62 19.45
CA ALA A 220 -22.35 -9.68 19.75
C ALA A 220 -21.70 -11.06 19.98
N GLN A 221 -20.64 -11.37 19.22
CA GLN A 221 -19.89 -12.60 19.43
C GLN A 221 -18.98 -12.51 20.67
N THR A 222 -18.42 -11.34 20.97
CA THR A 222 -17.64 -11.10 22.18
C THR A 222 -18.52 -11.21 23.42
N SER A 223 -19.73 -10.65 23.42
CA SER A 223 -20.68 -10.80 24.53
C SER A 223 -21.10 -12.25 24.73
N LYS A 224 -21.29 -13.01 23.64
CA LYS A 224 -21.55 -14.46 23.72
C LYS A 224 -20.42 -15.22 24.40
N ARG A 225 -19.17 -14.85 24.14
CA ARG A 225 -17.99 -15.52 24.73
C ARG A 225 -17.73 -15.11 26.17
N LEU A 226 -18.14 -13.90 26.55
CA LEU A 226 -18.07 -13.42 27.92
C LEU A 226 -18.99 -14.21 28.86
N GLU A 227 -20.17 -14.58 28.39
CA GLU A 227 -21.12 -15.36 29.17
C GLU A 227 -20.96 -16.84 28.84
N ALA A 228 -20.39 -17.60 29.77
CA ALA A 228 -20.23 -19.05 29.64
C ALA A 228 -21.56 -19.82 29.49
N ASP A 229 -22.70 -19.16 29.69
CA ASP A 229 -24.05 -19.68 29.48
C ASP A 229 -24.59 -19.31 28.09
N ASP A 230 -25.31 -20.23 27.44
CA ASP A 230 -25.96 -20.09 26.12
C ASP A 230 -27.06 -18.99 26.04
N LYS A 231 -27.18 -18.13 27.05
CA LYS A 231 -28.05 -16.95 27.05
C LYS A 231 -27.42 -15.87 26.17
N PHE A 232 -27.46 -16.10 24.87
CA PHE A 232 -27.12 -15.12 23.87
C PHE A 232 -27.95 -13.84 24.09
N PRO A 233 -27.42 -12.63 23.83
CA PRO A 233 -28.21 -11.40 23.91
C PRO A 233 -29.55 -11.58 23.18
N PHE A 234 -30.63 -11.18 23.85
CA PHE A 234 -31.99 -11.40 23.35
C PHE A 234 -32.29 -10.57 22.09
N ASP A 235 -31.62 -9.42 21.95
CA ASP A 235 -31.83 -8.48 20.84
C ASP A 235 -30.65 -8.46 19.85
N ALA A 236 -30.98 -8.08 18.60
CA ALA A 236 -29.97 -7.78 17.60
C ALA A 236 -29.15 -6.54 17.97
N PRO A 237 -27.85 -6.48 17.62
CA PRO A 237 -27.05 -5.29 17.90
C PRO A 237 -27.57 -4.05 17.15
N ASN A 238 -28.28 -4.21 16.04
CA ASN A 238 -28.98 -3.12 15.33
C ASN A 238 -30.48 -3.01 15.66
N ALA A 239 -31.00 -3.72 16.67
CA ALA A 239 -32.41 -3.61 17.03
C ALA A 239 -32.76 -2.14 17.37
N PRO A 240 -33.86 -1.58 16.83
CA PRO A 240 -34.24 -0.20 17.09
C PRO A 240 -34.48 0.06 18.59
N ASN A 241 -35.11 -0.91 19.25
CA ASN A 241 -35.35 -0.94 20.70
C ASN A 241 -34.55 -2.10 21.29
N MET A 242 -33.41 -1.79 21.90
CA MET A 242 -32.57 -2.76 22.61
C MET A 242 -32.92 -2.73 24.10
N ASN A 243 -33.22 -3.89 24.67
CA ASN A 243 -33.50 -3.99 26.09
C ASN A 243 -32.23 -3.73 26.93
N ALA A 244 -32.43 -3.36 28.19
CA ALA A 244 -31.33 -2.95 29.08
C ALA A 244 -30.30 -4.07 29.33
N ASP A 245 -30.73 -5.33 29.35
CA ASP A 245 -29.84 -6.49 29.57
C ASP A 245 -28.95 -6.74 28.34
N SER A 246 -29.52 -6.80 27.13
CA SER A 246 -28.77 -6.86 25.87
C SER A 246 -27.78 -5.69 25.76
N ALA A 247 -28.22 -4.48 26.10
CA ALA A 247 -27.35 -3.29 26.10
C ALA A 247 -26.20 -3.40 27.12
N ALA A 248 -26.45 -3.91 28.33
CA ALA A 248 -25.43 -4.06 29.35
C ALA A 248 -24.38 -5.12 28.96
N ARG A 249 -24.81 -6.20 28.31
CA ARG A 249 -23.93 -7.26 27.77
C ARG A 249 -23.02 -6.72 26.66
N PHE A 250 -23.58 -5.99 25.70
CA PHE A 250 -22.79 -5.35 24.65
C PHE A 250 -21.87 -4.25 25.18
N ALA A 251 -22.31 -3.47 26.18
CA ALA A 251 -21.47 -2.47 26.85
C ALA A 251 -20.26 -3.14 27.50
N SER A 252 -20.47 -4.24 28.22
CA SER A 252 -19.39 -5.04 28.83
C SER A 252 -18.41 -5.57 27.78
N ALA A 253 -18.91 -6.10 26.67
CA ALA A 253 -18.08 -6.57 25.55
C ALA A 253 -17.25 -5.44 24.93
N MET A 254 -17.83 -4.24 24.79
CA MET A 254 -17.14 -3.07 24.24
C MET A 254 -16.06 -2.56 25.19
N LEU A 255 -16.39 -2.36 26.47
CA LEU A 255 -15.42 -1.90 27.49
C LEU A 255 -14.25 -2.89 27.62
N LEU A 256 -14.54 -4.19 27.61
CA LEU A 256 -13.51 -5.24 27.59
C LEU A 256 -12.61 -5.14 26.36
N THR A 257 -13.19 -4.87 25.19
CA THR A 257 -12.41 -4.76 23.95
C THR A 257 -11.57 -3.48 23.93
N LEU A 258 -12.06 -2.39 24.51
CA LEU A 258 -11.36 -1.09 24.57
C LEU A 258 -10.36 -1.00 25.72
N SER A 259 -10.37 -1.93 26.68
CA SER A 259 -9.44 -1.90 27.80
C SER A 259 -8.01 -2.16 27.35
N ARG A 260 -7.08 -1.47 28.02
CA ARG A 260 -5.64 -1.70 27.88
C ARG A 260 -5.31 -3.08 28.46
N PHE A 261 -4.39 -3.77 27.81
CA PHE A 261 -3.89 -5.06 28.32
C PHE A 261 -3.31 -4.93 29.73
N SER A 262 -3.67 -5.86 30.60
CA SER A 262 -2.99 -6.18 31.85
C SER A 262 -2.80 -7.70 31.94
N ALA A 263 -1.77 -8.15 32.66
CA ALA A 263 -1.47 -9.58 32.77
C ALA A 263 -2.62 -10.38 33.39
N GLU A 264 -3.33 -9.77 34.35
CA GLU A 264 -4.51 -10.32 35.02
C GLU A 264 -5.72 -10.44 34.08
N GLN A 265 -5.74 -9.65 33.00
CA GLN A 265 -6.82 -9.58 32.02
C GLN A 265 -6.50 -10.31 30.71
N LYS A 266 -5.47 -11.18 30.67
CA LYS A 266 -5.12 -11.90 29.43
C LYS A 266 -6.30 -12.65 28.79
N GLY A 267 -7.14 -13.30 29.60
CA GLY A 267 -8.34 -13.99 29.11
C GLY A 267 -9.36 -13.06 28.44
N CYS A 268 -9.42 -11.78 28.84
CA CYS A 268 -10.29 -10.80 28.21
C CYS A 268 -9.87 -10.53 26.75
N GLU A 269 -8.57 -10.46 26.49
CA GLU A 269 -8.06 -10.25 25.14
C GLU A 269 -8.32 -11.47 24.22
N GLU A 270 -8.21 -12.68 24.76
CA GLU A 270 -8.58 -13.92 24.06
C GLU A 270 -10.08 -13.96 23.73
N ILE A 271 -10.94 -13.46 24.63
CA ILE A 271 -12.38 -13.33 24.41
C ILE A 271 -12.67 -12.33 23.28
N ALA A 272 -12.05 -11.15 23.27
CA ALA A 272 -12.24 -10.15 22.23
C ALA A 272 -11.77 -10.66 20.85
N THR A 273 -10.54 -11.18 20.78
CA THR A 273 -9.99 -11.74 19.52
C THR A 273 -10.80 -12.95 19.04
N GLY A 274 -11.21 -13.84 19.92
CA GLY A 274 -12.10 -14.95 19.59
C GLY A 274 -13.48 -14.51 19.11
N GLY A 275 -14.03 -13.42 19.67
CA GLY A 275 -15.28 -12.81 19.24
C GLY A 275 -15.21 -12.35 17.79
N TRP A 276 -14.11 -11.69 17.42
CA TRP A 276 -13.85 -11.31 16.02
C TRP A 276 -13.87 -12.52 15.09
N LEU A 277 -13.07 -13.55 15.39
CA LEU A 277 -13.02 -14.75 14.54
C LEU A 277 -14.38 -15.46 14.42
N SER A 278 -15.20 -15.40 15.46
CA SER A 278 -16.51 -16.07 15.48
C SER A 278 -17.53 -15.41 14.54
N HIS A 279 -17.42 -14.11 14.28
CA HIS A 279 -18.39 -13.42 13.41
C HIS A 279 -18.13 -13.69 11.90
N GLY A 280 -17.03 -14.37 11.57
CA GLY A 280 -16.71 -14.86 10.23
C GLY A 280 -16.99 -16.34 10.00
N ASN A 281 -17.43 -17.07 11.04
CA ASN A 281 -17.43 -18.53 11.03
C ASN A 281 -18.28 -19.12 9.88
N VAL A 282 -17.64 -19.92 9.04
CA VAL A 282 -18.26 -20.59 7.88
C VAL A 282 -18.97 -21.85 8.35
N GLY A 283 -20.23 -22.03 7.94
CA GLY A 283 -20.99 -23.26 8.21
C GLY A 283 -21.74 -23.32 9.55
N ASN A 284 -21.70 -22.26 10.36
CA ASN A 284 -22.62 -22.09 11.49
C ASN A 284 -23.46 -20.81 11.28
N PRO A 285 -24.64 -20.92 10.64
CA PRO A 285 -25.44 -19.76 10.27
C PRO A 285 -26.20 -19.17 11.47
N GLY A 286 -25.50 -18.94 12.57
CA GLY A 286 -26.04 -18.34 13.81
C GLY A 286 -26.57 -16.93 13.59
N LYS A 287 -26.85 -16.15 14.62
CA LYS A 287 -27.22 -14.74 14.44
C LYS A 287 -25.94 -13.88 14.40
N TYR A 288 -25.87 -12.89 13.50
CA TYR A 288 -24.83 -11.84 13.45
C TYR A 288 -23.42 -12.31 13.00
N TYR A 289 -23.30 -12.72 11.73
CA TYR A 289 -22.06 -13.20 11.09
C TYR A 289 -22.06 -12.83 9.58
N PHE A 290 -20.91 -12.89 8.92
CA PHE A 290 -20.76 -12.59 7.47
C PHE A 290 -20.48 -13.79 6.57
N ASP A 291 -20.40 -15.01 7.11
CA ASP A 291 -19.99 -16.22 6.38
C ASP A 291 -18.70 -15.99 5.56
N ASN A 292 -17.62 -15.62 6.26
CA ASN A 292 -16.36 -15.23 5.63
C ASN A 292 -15.17 -15.75 6.46
N SER A 293 -14.48 -16.77 5.94
CA SER A 293 -13.32 -17.38 6.59
C SER A 293 -12.07 -16.51 6.61
N ASP A 294 -12.05 -15.38 5.90
CA ASP A 294 -10.86 -14.52 5.77
C ASP A 294 -10.65 -13.59 6.98
N LEU A 295 -11.46 -13.73 8.03
CA LEU A 295 -11.30 -12.96 9.25
C LEU A 295 -10.03 -13.37 9.99
N LYS A 296 -9.27 -12.36 10.45
CA LYS A 296 -8.10 -12.56 11.29
C LYS A 296 -8.08 -11.54 12.42
N SER A 297 -7.58 -11.96 13.57
CA SER A 297 -7.30 -11.09 14.70
C SER A 297 -5.96 -11.42 15.33
N TYR A 298 -5.36 -10.43 15.97
CA TYR A 298 -4.11 -10.58 16.70
C TYR A 298 -4.22 -9.93 18.07
N SER A 299 -3.67 -10.62 19.07
CA SER A 299 -3.37 -10.05 20.37
C SER A 299 -2.36 -8.90 20.24
N SER A 300 -2.42 -7.97 21.18
CA SER A 300 -1.50 -6.85 21.31
C SER A 300 -0.07 -7.33 21.56
N LEU A 301 0.94 -6.54 21.16
CA LEU A 301 2.34 -6.84 21.47
C LEU A 301 2.59 -6.83 22.99
N ALA A 302 1.87 -5.98 23.72
CA ALA A 302 1.91 -5.97 25.18
C ALA A 302 1.51 -7.32 25.80
N SER A 303 0.55 -8.02 25.19
CA SER A 303 0.07 -9.34 25.65
C SER A 303 0.99 -10.47 25.24
N THR A 304 1.48 -10.47 23.99
CA THR A 304 2.33 -11.55 23.47
C THR A 304 3.76 -11.48 24.02
N GLY A 305 4.23 -10.29 24.40
CA GLY A 305 5.60 -10.07 24.84
C GLY A 305 6.63 -10.25 23.73
N ASP A 306 6.24 -10.10 22.46
CA ASP A 306 7.15 -10.20 21.31
C ASP A 306 8.11 -8.99 21.29
N LYS A 307 9.23 -9.16 21.99
CA LYS A 307 10.30 -8.16 22.10
C LYS A 307 10.95 -7.86 20.75
N ALA A 308 11.02 -8.84 19.84
CA ALA A 308 11.66 -8.65 18.55
C ALA A 308 10.87 -7.66 17.69
N LEU A 309 9.53 -7.74 17.67
CA LEU A 309 8.71 -6.77 16.94
C LEU A 309 8.81 -5.36 17.54
N LEU A 310 8.84 -5.22 18.87
CA LEU A 310 9.03 -3.92 19.52
C LEU A 310 10.39 -3.30 19.20
N GLU A 311 11.45 -4.10 19.25
CA GLU A 311 12.81 -3.67 18.93
C GLU A 311 12.94 -3.29 17.44
N ALA A 312 12.33 -4.05 16.53
CA ALA A 312 12.29 -3.75 15.10
C ALA A 312 11.65 -2.38 14.82
N LYS A 313 10.59 -1.99 15.55
CA LYS A 313 10.02 -0.63 15.46
C LYS A 313 11.06 0.42 15.86
N GLY A 314 11.74 0.20 16.98
CA GLY A 314 12.79 1.10 17.47
C GLY A 314 13.90 1.29 16.44
N LEU A 315 14.34 0.21 15.81
CA LEU A 315 15.36 0.22 14.76
C LEU A 315 14.90 0.97 13.50
N ASP A 316 13.69 0.72 13.01
CA ASP A 316 13.11 1.46 11.87
C ASP A 316 13.04 2.97 12.17
N CYS A 317 12.62 3.34 13.37
CA CYS A 317 12.55 4.75 13.78
C CYS A 317 13.93 5.37 13.94
N ALA A 318 14.90 4.66 14.52
CA ALA A 318 16.28 5.10 14.65
C ALA A 318 16.92 5.32 13.26
N LEU A 319 16.74 4.39 12.32
CA LEU A 319 17.20 4.53 10.94
C LEU A 319 16.61 5.78 10.28
N LYS A 320 15.28 5.96 10.32
CA LYS A 320 14.59 7.10 9.72
C LYS A 320 15.06 8.43 10.33
N ALA A 321 15.24 8.47 11.65
CA ALA A 321 15.73 9.64 12.38
C ALA A 321 17.19 9.96 12.01
N ALA A 322 18.07 8.95 12.02
CA ALA A 322 19.48 9.09 11.66
C ALA A 322 19.64 9.59 10.22
N ALA A 323 18.85 9.07 9.28
CA ALA A 323 18.88 9.53 7.90
C ALA A 323 18.45 10.98 7.75
N LYS A 324 17.37 11.38 8.44
CA LYS A 324 16.88 12.77 8.43
C LYS A 324 17.92 13.73 9.01
N ALA A 325 18.60 13.31 10.08
CA ALA A 325 19.66 14.08 10.72
C ALA A 325 21.02 13.99 10.01
N MET A 326 21.14 13.17 8.96
CA MET A 326 22.41 12.80 8.32
C MET A 326 23.46 12.34 9.34
N ASN A 327 23.03 11.63 10.38
CA ASN A 327 23.90 11.12 11.45
C ASN A 327 24.41 9.72 11.08
N ALA A 328 25.65 9.68 10.58
CA ALA A 328 26.35 8.47 10.16
C ALA A 328 26.54 7.44 11.28
N GLU A 329 26.83 7.89 12.50
CA GLU A 329 27.10 7.01 13.65
C GLU A 329 25.82 6.31 14.10
N ALA A 330 24.74 7.07 14.33
CA ALA A 330 23.45 6.51 14.71
C ALA A 330 22.89 5.57 13.63
N MET A 331 23.11 5.90 12.35
CA MET A 331 22.78 5.03 11.22
C MET A 331 23.58 3.72 11.29
N GLY A 332 24.90 3.80 11.50
CA GLY A 332 25.78 2.64 11.61
C GLY A 332 25.36 1.70 12.75
N GLN A 333 25.05 2.24 13.93
CA GLN A 333 24.59 1.46 15.07
C GLN A 333 23.31 0.68 14.77
N ALA A 334 22.30 1.34 14.19
CA ALA A 334 21.05 0.66 13.83
C ALA A 334 21.26 -0.41 12.75
N LEU A 335 22.10 -0.14 11.75
CA LEU A 335 22.46 -1.11 10.70
C LEU A 335 23.20 -2.31 11.25
N ASP A 336 24.11 -2.12 12.21
CA ASP A 336 24.87 -3.20 12.85
C ASP A 336 23.93 -4.13 13.62
N THR A 337 22.95 -3.57 14.36
CA THR A 337 21.93 -4.39 15.03
C THR A 337 21.06 -5.17 14.05
N ILE A 338 20.64 -4.55 12.94
CA ILE A 338 19.84 -5.22 11.90
C ILE A 338 20.65 -6.32 11.22
N ALA A 339 21.93 -6.08 10.94
CA ALA A 339 22.79 -7.05 10.27
C ALA A 339 23.08 -8.28 11.15
N GLN A 340 23.17 -8.12 12.46
CA GLN A 340 23.47 -9.23 13.36
C GLN A 340 22.28 -10.19 13.58
N ARG A 341 21.06 -9.80 13.19
CA ARG A 341 19.82 -10.51 13.54
C ARG A 341 18.92 -10.70 12.30
N PRO A 342 18.82 -11.92 11.74
CA PRO A 342 18.05 -12.21 10.53
C PRO A 342 16.59 -11.72 10.58
N GLU A 343 15.95 -11.78 11.75
CA GLU A 343 14.58 -11.32 11.95
C GLU A 343 14.42 -9.81 11.73
N PHE A 344 15.42 -9.00 12.09
CA PHE A 344 15.38 -7.55 11.91
C PHE A 344 15.65 -7.14 10.47
N LEU A 345 16.49 -7.91 9.78
CA LEU A 345 16.64 -7.76 8.35
C LEU A 345 15.27 -7.92 7.67
N ARG A 346 14.50 -8.96 8.00
CA ARG A 346 13.16 -9.18 7.43
C ARG A 346 12.23 -7.97 7.63
N TYR A 347 12.16 -7.44 8.85
CA TYR A 347 11.27 -6.31 9.16
C TYR A 347 11.72 -4.97 8.55
N SER A 348 13.03 -4.75 8.46
CA SER A 348 13.60 -3.44 8.09
C SER A 348 14.06 -3.36 6.64
N PHE A 349 14.09 -4.48 5.90
CA PHE A 349 14.71 -4.55 4.57
C PHE A 349 14.12 -3.53 3.60
N ASN A 350 12.78 -3.42 3.55
CA ASN A 350 12.12 -2.44 2.69
C ASN A 350 12.49 -1.01 3.08
N THR A 351 12.50 -0.70 4.37
CA THR A 351 12.97 0.60 4.89
C THR A 351 14.38 0.91 4.39
N LEU A 352 15.31 -0.05 4.43
CA LEU A 352 16.70 0.15 4.00
C LEU A 352 16.82 0.44 2.50
N VAL A 353 16.12 -0.34 1.66
CA VAL A 353 16.12 -0.17 0.20
C VAL A 353 15.54 1.20 -0.17
N ASP A 354 14.37 1.54 0.40
CA ASP A 354 13.67 2.78 0.10
C ASP A 354 14.42 4.01 0.60
N LEU A 355 15.02 3.90 1.80
CA LEU A 355 15.80 4.97 2.38
C LEU A 355 17.05 5.27 1.53
N ARG A 356 17.77 4.22 1.10
CA ARG A 356 18.93 4.39 0.23
C ARG A 356 18.54 5.01 -1.11
N ALA A 357 17.45 4.54 -1.72
CA ALA A 357 16.95 5.10 -2.99
C ALA A 357 16.63 6.59 -2.86
N ARG A 358 15.96 6.99 -1.77
CA ARG A 358 15.64 8.39 -1.47
C ARG A 358 16.87 9.26 -1.26
N LEU A 359 17.85 8.77 -0.51
CA LEU A 359 19.12 9.48 -0.28
C LEU A 359 19.92 9.69 -1.58
N LEU A 360 19.94 8.70 -2.48
CA LEU A 360 20.57 8.84 -3.79
C LEU A 360 19.84 9.87 -4.68
N LYS A 361 18.51 9.99 -4.54
CA LYS A 361 17.69 10.94 -5.30
C LYS A 361 17.92 12.40 -4.89
N ALA A 362 18.21 12.67 -3.62
CA ALA A 362 18.46 14.04 -3.13
C ALA A 362 19.63 14.75 -3.85
N ASN A 363 20.52 13.97 -4.47
CA ASN A 363 21.64 14.41 -5.32
C ASN A 363 22.69 15.31 -4.63
N ASP A 364 22.65 15.47 -3.30
CA ASP A 364 23.67 16.19 -2.55
C ASP A 364 24.77 15.24 -2.01
N PRO A 365 25.99 15.75 -1.74
CA PRO A 365 27.10 14.93 -1.26
C PRO A 365 26.85 14.23 0.09
N LYS A 366 26.11 14.87 1.02
CA LYS A 366 25.87 14.30 2.35
C LYS A 366 24.92 13.11 2.26
N SER A 367 23.81 13.25 1.53
CA SER A 367 22.88 12.14 1.31
C SER A 367 23.54 10.97 0.58
N LYS A 368 24.41 11.24 -0.41
CA LYS A 368 25.19 10.19 -1.08
C LYS A 368 26.15 9.47 -0.14
N ALA A 369 26.82 10.20 0.76
CA ALA A 369 27.67 9.61 1.79
C ALA A 369 26.86 8.73 2.76
N THR A 370 25.69 9.18 3.22
CA THR A 370 24.78 8.39 4.06
C THR A 370 24.28 7.14 3.33
N ALA A 371 23.94 7.24 2.04
CA ALA A 371 23.56 6.09 1.22
C ALA A 371 24.70 5.06 1.07
N ALA A 372 25.96 5.52 1.03
CA ALA A 372 27.13 4.67 0.97
C ALA A 372 27.35 3.89 2.28
N ILE A 373 27.01 4.48 3.45
CA ILE A 373 27.07 3.78 4.74
C ILE A 373 26.10 2.60 4.77
N ILE A 374 24.85 2.80 4.32
CA ILE A 374 23.86 1.71 4.21
C ILE A 374 24.43 0.58 3.35
N LEU A 375 24.98 0.93 2.17
CA LEU A 375 25.53 -0.06 1.26
C LEU A 375 26.73 -0.82 1.85
N ALA A 376 27.66 -0.11 2.50
CA ALA A 376 28.86 -0.70 3.08
C ALA A 376 28.50 -1.72 4.17
N ARG A 377 27.63 -1.34 5.11
CA ARG A 377 27.21 -2.23 6.22
C ARG A 377 26.44 -3.45 5.73
N MET A 378 25.55 -3.26 4.76
CA MET A 378 24.80 -4.38 4.18
C MET A 378 25.69 -5.32 3.36
N LYS A 379 26.75 -4.81 2.73
CA LYS A 379 27.71 -5.62 1.98
C LYS A 379 28.54 -6.54 2.87
N GLU A 380 28.81 -6.14 4.10
CA GLU A 380 29.56 -6.92 5.09
C GLU A 380 28.77 -8.14 5.62
N ASN A 381 27.47 -8.23 5.32
CA ASN A 381 26.60 -9.29 5.81
C ASN A 381 26.11 -10.23 4.69
N PRO A 382 26.64 -11.46 4.60
CA PRO A 382 26.19 -12.47 3.63
C PRO A 382 24.69 -12.79 3.67
N GLN A 383 24.05 -12.70 4.85
CA GLN A 383 22.62 -12.97 4.99
C GLN A 383 21.75 -11.98 4.21
N VAL A 384 22.23 -10.74 4.01
CA VAL A 384 21.53 -9.76 3.17
C VAL A 384 21.49 -10.20 1.72
N ILE A 385 22.58 -10.78 1.22
CA ILE A 385 22.68 -11.27 -0.16
C ILE A 385 21.73 -12.44 -0.37
N ASP A 386 21.72 -13.40 0.55
CA ASP A 386 20.85 -14.58 0.49
C ASP A 386 19.36 -14.19 0.58
N PHE A 387 19.04 -13.28 1.51
CA PHE A 387 17.70 -12.73 1.66
C PHE A 387 17.24 -12.01 0.38
N LEU A 388 18.12 -11.21 -0.22
CA LEU A 388 17.81 -10.48 -1.44
C LEU A 388 17.59 -11.41 -2.63
N LYS A 389 18.41 -12.47 -2.78
CA LYS A 389 18.18 -13.52 -3.79
C LYS A 389 16.83 -14.20 -3.60
N SER A 390 16.47 -14.55 -2.36
CA SER A 390 15.17 -15.12 -2.04
C SER A 390 14.02 -14.18 -2.45
N LYS A 391 14.13 -12.89 -2.12
CA LYS A 391 13.15 -11.87 -2.52
C LYS A 391 13.03 -11.73 -4.05
N MET A 392 14.14 -11.67 -4.77
CA MET A 392 14.12 -11.56 -6.23
C MET A 392 13.54 -12.81 -6.91
N GLY A 393 13.69 -13.99 -6.31
CA GLY A 393 13.06 -15.22 -6.80
C GLY A 393 11.57 -15.35 -6.48
N SER A 394 11.04 -14.56 -5.54
CA SER A 394 9.65 -14.67 -5.09
C SER A 394 8.65 -14.12 -6.10
N ARG A 395 7.48 -14.78 -6.23
CA ARG A 395 6.31 -14.25 -6.98
C ARG A 395 5.59 -13.12 -6.25
N GLN A 396 5.80 -13.00 -4.94
CA GLN A 396 5.20 -11.95 -4.10
C GLN A 396 5.78 -10.57 -4.43
N VAL A 397 6.95 -10.52 -5.07
CA VAL A 397 7.63 -9.27 -5.40
C VAL A 397 7.33 -8.89 -6.83
N GLY A 398 6.74 -7.72 -7.01
CA GLY A 398 6.45 -7.17 -8.32
C GLY A 398 7.70 -6.92 -9.18
N ILE A 399 7.57 -6.96 -10.51
CA ILE A 399 8.61 -6.65 -11.50
C ILE A 399 9.39 -5.37 -11.18
N THR A 400 8.75 -4.23 -10.89
CA THR A 400 9.49 -2.98 -10.62
C THR A 400 10.28 -3.07 -9.33
N ARG A 401 9.71 -3.66 -8.28
CA ARG A 401 10.40 -3.91 -7.02
C ARG A 401 11.54 -4.93 -7.17
N LYS A 402 11.38 -5.95 -8.02
CA LYS A 402 12.45 -6.90 -8.37
C LYS A 402 13.61 -6.19 -9.07
N ILE A 403 13.33 -5.24 -9.96
CA ILE A 403 14.37 -4.42 -10.61
C ILE A 403 15.13 -3.59 -9.57
N ASP A 404 14.43 -2.98 -8.61
CA ASP A 404 15.06 -2.23 -7.51
C ASP A 404 15.94 -3.13 -6.62
N TYR A 405 15.44 -4.31 -6.29
CA TYR A 405 16.20 -5.34 -5.56
C TYR A 405 17.42 -5.80 -6.34
N TYR A 406 17.30 -6.05 -7.64
CA TYR A 406 18.41 -6.42 -8.49
C TYR A 406 19.46 -5.31 -8.59
N ARG A 407 19.03 -4.06 -8.71
CA ARG A 407 19.93 -2.89 -8.65
C ARG A 407 20.67 -2.83 -7.31
N PHE A 408 19.97 -3.08 -6.21
CA PHE A 408 20.58 -3.08 -4.88
C PHE A 408 21.57 -4.24 -4.74
N TYR A 409 21.24 -5.43 -5.23
CA TYR A 409 22.10 -6.60 -5.29
C TYR A 409 23.40 -6.29 -6.05
N ASN A 410 23.29 -5.75 -7.27
CA ASN A 410 24.45 -5.37 -8.08
C ASN A 410 25.34 -4.35 -7.37
N ALA A 411 24.75 -3.41 -6.63
CA ALA A 411 25.51 -2.43 -5.86
C ALA A 411 26.26 -3.07 -4.68
N LEU A 412 25.70 -4.11 -4.05
CA LEU A 412 26.33 -4.84 -2.94
C LEU A 412 27.47 -5.74 -3.45
N THR A 413 27.20 -6.54 -4.48
CA THR A 413 28.10 -7.62 -4.92
C THR A 413 29.07 -7.20 -6.01
N GLY A 414 28.74 -6.17 -6.80
CA GLY A 414 29.44 -5.84 -8.04
C GLY A 414 29.27 -6.91 -9.14
N GLN A 415 28.41 -7.90 -8.92
CA GLN A 415 28.17 -9.02 -9.81
C GLN A 415 26.77 -8.93 -10.41
N LYS A 416 26.64 -9.40 -11.66
CA LYS A 416 25.34 -9.65 -12.28
C LYS A 416 24.89 -11.07 -11.98
N ASP A 417 23.58 -11.28 -11.91
CA ASP A 417 22.97 -12.61 -11.80
C ASP A 417 22.12 -12.87 -13.04
N ALA A 418 22.64 -13.66 -13.97
CA ALA A 418 22.01 -13.91 -15.27
C ALA A 418 20.65 -14.61 -15.14
N ALA A 419 20.46 -15.45 -14.12
CA ALA A 419 19.19 -16.14 -13.89
C ALA A 419 18.11 -15.15 -13.42
N VAL A 420 18.48 -14.22 -12.54
CA VAL A 420 17.58 -13.14 -12.09
C VAL A 420 17.30 -12.15 -13.22
N GLU A 421 18.30 -11.75 -14.01
CA GLU A 421 18.07 -10.89 -15.19
C GLU A 421 17.09 -11.55 -16.17
N LEU A 422 17.24 -12.86 -16.43
CA LEU A 422 16.33 -13.60 -17.31
C LEU A 422 14.90 -13.70 -16.74
N ASP A 423 14.72 -13.93 -15.43
CA ASP A 423 13.38 -13.91 -14.80
C ASP A 423 12.72 -12.53 -14.96
N ILE A 424 13.45 -11.45 -14.64
CA ILE A 424 12.94 -10.08 -14.78
C ILE A 424 12.58 -9.79 -16.23
N GLN A 425 13.44 -10.12 -17.20
CA GLN A 425 13.18 -9.93 -18.62
C GLN A 425 11.95 -10.72 -19.09
N THR A 426 11.83 -11.98 -18.67
CA THR A 426 10.71 -12.85 -19.06
C THR A 426 9.38 -12.29 -18.54
N ARG A 427 9.33 -11.89 -17.27
CA ARG A 427 8.13 -11.29 -16.66
C ARG A 427 7.79 -9.94 -17.27
N ALA A 428 8.79 -9.09 -17.48
CA ALA A 428 8.57 -7.80 -18.11
C ALA A 428 8.09 -7.94 -19.55
N MET A 429 8.64 -8.89 -20.33
CA MET A 429 8.14 -9.19 -21.66
C MET A 429 6.66 -9.61 -21.62
N ALA A 430 6.27 -10.49 -20.69
CA ALA A 430 4.87 -10.90 -20.55
C ALA A 430 3.94 -9.72 -20.21
N GLU A 431 4.38 -8.81 -19.33
CA GLU A 431 3.61 -7.63 -18.94
C GLU A 431 3.53 -6.58 -20.07
N LEU A 432 4.64 -6.31 -20.78
CA LEU A 432 4.68 -5.37 -21.89
C LEU A 432 3.86 -5.84 -23.10
N MET A 433 3.68 -7.15 -23.26
CA MET A 433 2.84 -7.74 -24.31
C MET A 433 1.37 -7.88 -23.91
N LYS A 434 1.01 -7.54 -22.67
CA LYS A 434 -0.36 -7.67 -22.20
C LYS A 434 -1.26 -6.64 -22.87
N PRO A 435 -2.45 -7.01 -23.37
CA PRO A 435 -3.39 -6.03 -23.91
C PRO A 435 -3.77 -4.98 -22.87
N LEU A 436 -3.84 -3.73 -23.29
CA LEU A 436 -4.34 -2.64 -22.45
C LEU A 436 -5.81 -2.93 -22.05
N PRO A 437 -6.25 -2.55 -20.84
CA PRO A 437 -7.64 -2.66 -20.42
C PRO A 437 -8.61 -2.08 -21.46
N ALA A 438 -9.78 -2.71 -21.58
CA ALA A 438 -10.87 -2.17 -22.38
C ALA A 438 -11.35 -0.83 -21.78
N LEU A 439 -11.92 0.01 -22.62
CA LEU A 439 -12.59 1.22 -22.14
C LEU A 439 -13.80 0.83 -21.30
N THR A 440 -14.00 1.47 -20.15
CA THR A 440 -15.14 1.20 -19.26
C THR A 440 -16.30 2.13 -19.63
N PRO A 441 -17.32 1.66 -20.39
CA PRO A 441 -18.37 2.55 -20.87
C PRO A 441 -19.20 3.07 -19.70
N GLY A 442 -19.48 4.37 -19.67
CA GLY A 442 -20.26 4.99 -18.59
C GLY A 442 -19.46 5.39 -17.35
N ALA A 443 -18.18 5.05 -17.24
CA ALA A 443 -17.31 5.62 -16.22
C ALA A 443 -17.10 7.13 -16.46
N HIS A 444 -16.81 7.88 -15.39
CA HIS A 444 -16.52 9.32 -15.51
C HIS A 444 -15.30 9.61 -16.40
N ASN A 445 -14.32 8.69 -16.41
CA ASN A 445 -13.17 8.71 -17.31
C ASN A 445 -12.94 7.30 -17.88
N PRO A 446 -13.60 6.93 -19.00
CA PRO A 446 -13.56 5.58 -19.57
C PRO A 446 -12.17 5.08 -19.97
N ALA A 447 -11.20 5.99 -20.17
CA ALA A 447 -9.85 5.67 -20.60
C ALA A 447 -8.83 5.67 -19.45
N ARG A 448 -9.23 5.95 -18.21
CA ARG A 448 -8.27 6.12 -17.10
C ARG A 448 -7.47 4.85 -16.82
N SER A 449 -8.09 3.69 -16.64
CA SER A 449 -7.40 2.42 -16.35
C SER A 449 -6.46 2.05 -17.48
N ARG A 450 -6.94 2.23 -18.73
CA ARG A 450 -6.11 2.10 -19.93
C ARG A 450 -4.88 2.99 -19.89
N ASN A 451 -5.03 4.28 -19.60
CA ASN A 451 -3.89 5.21 -19.52
C ASN A 451 -2.94 4.85 -18.37
N LEU A 452 -3.46 4.47 -17.20
CA LEU A 452 -2.64 4.06 -16.05
C LEU A 452 -1.85 2.77 -16.31
N ALA A 453 -2.44 1.82 -17.04
CA ALA A 453 -1.77 0.60 -17.46
C ALA A 453 -0.66 0.88 -18.50
N ALA A 454 -0.91 1.82 -19.43
CA ALA A 454 0.11 2.28 -20.38
C ALA A 454 1.28 2.98 -19.66
N ASP A 455 0.97 3.92 -18.75
CA ASP A 455 1.97 4.61 -17.93
C ASP A 455 2.83 3.64 -17.12
N TYR A 456 2.22 2.58 -16.58
CA TYR A 456 2.95 1.53 -15.88
C TYR A 456 3.89 0.75 -16.81
N ARG A 457 3.45 0.34 -18.00
CA ARG A 457 4.33 -0.33 -18.97
C ARG A 457 5.50 0.56 -19.40
N ILE A 458 5.26 1.85 -19.61
CA ILE A 458 6.32 2.83 -19.84
C ILE A 458 7.32 2.83 -18.68
N SER A 459 6.84 2.85 -17.43
CA SER A 459 7.70 2.81 -16.24
C SER A 459 8.53 1.52 -16.12
N VAL A 460 7.98 0.37 -16.55
CA VAL A 460 8.70 -0.91 -16.60
C VAL A 460 9.84 -0.82 -17.62
N VAL A 461 9.58 -0.34 -18.84
CA VAL A 461 10.63 -0.13 -19.87
C VAL A 461 11.74 0.80 -19.34
N GLN A 462 11.37 1.95 -18.80
CA GLN A 462 12.32 2.90 -18.23
C GLN A 462 13.18 2.27 -17.12
N SER A 463 12.56 1.48 -16.23
CA SER A 463 13.25 0.81 -15.13
C SER A 463 14.23 -0.25 -15.62
N LEU A 464 13.86 -1.07 -16.61
CA LEU A 464 14.74 -2.06 -17.22
C LEU A 464 15.99 -1.42 -17.82
N VAL A 465 15.81 -0.33 -18.56
CA VAL A 465 16.89 0.38 -19.27
C VAL A 465 17.81 1.11 -18.31
N LYS A 466 17.23 1.92 -17.41
CA LYS A 466 17.97 2.67 -16.39
C LYS A 466 18.86 1.78 -15.55
N ASN A 467 18.41 0.56 -15.25
CA ASN A 467 19.13 -0.41 -14.45
C ASN A 467 19.95 -1.42 -15.26
N LYS A 468 20.07 -1.25 -16.59
CA LYS A 468 20.86 -2.09 -17.49
C LYS A 468 20.53 -3.59 -17.38
N VAL A 469 19.25 -3.89 -17.15
CA VAL A 469 18.71 -5.26 -17.06
C VAL A 469 18.44 -5.81 -18.46
N VAL A 470 18.21 -4.95 -19.45
CA VAL A 470 17.96 -5.32 -20.84
C VAL A 470 19.12 -4.92 -21.76
N ASN A 471 19.24 -5.64 -22.87
CA ASN A 471 20.26 -5.43 -23.89
C ASN A 471 19.60 -5.22 -25.27
N ALA A 472 20.41 -5.16 -26.32
CA ALA A 472 19.96 -5.04 -27.69
C ALA A 472 18.97 -6.13 -28.14
N SER A 473 19.19 -7.40 -27.75
CA SER A 473 18.34 -8.51 -28.20
C SER A 473 16.94 -8.45 -27.59
N PHE A 474 16.83 -8.09 -26.31
CA PHE A 474 15.52 -7.91 -25.66
C PHE A 474 14.63 -6.92 -26.42
N TYR A 475 15.20 -5.79 -26.86
CA TYR A 475 14.48 -4.80 -27.63
C TYR A 475 14.04 -5.33 -28.99
N ASP A 476 14.94 -6.01 -29.71
CA ASP A 476 14.63 -6.54 -31.03
C ASP A 476 13.54 -7.62 -30.94
N ASP A 477 13.59 -8.46 -29.90
CA ASP A 477 12.58 -9.47 -29.63
C ASP A 477 11.24 -8.85 -29.22
N LEU A 478 11.26 -7.77 -28.44
CA LEU A 478 10.05 -7.04 -28.05
C LEU A 478 9.37 -6.43 -29.28
N ILE A 479 10.11 -5.74 -30.15
CA ILE A 479 9.57 -5.14 -31.39
C ILE A 479 8.98 -6.21 -32.31
N LYS A 480 9.66 -7.35 -32.49
CA LYS A 480 9.18 -8.47 -33.33
C LYS A 480 7.87 -9.08 -32.83
N LYS A 481 7.58 -8.98 -31.53
CA LYS A 481 6.34 -9.48 -30.93
C LYS A 481 5.16 -8.53 -31.10
N ASP A 482 5.37 -7.38 -31.73
CA ASP A 482 4.33 -6.40 -32.06
C ASP A 482 3.62 -5.83 -30.81
N PRO A 483 4.33 -5.10 -29.94
CA PRO A 483 3.76 -4.54 -28.73
C PRO A 483 2.88 -3.31 -29.07
N GLU A 484 1.96 -2.96 -28.17
CA GLU A 484 1.12 -1.77 -28.34
C GLU A 484 1.94 -0.46 -28.38
N ALA A 485 1.32 0.60 -28.94
CA ALA A 485 1.98 1.88 -29.21
C ALA A 485 2.62 2.54 -27.99
N ASP A 486 2.06 2.38 -26.79
CA ASP A 486 2.63 2.92 -25.54
C ASP A 486 4.03 2.35 -25.24
N VAL A 487 4.21 1.05 -25.48
CA VAL A 487 5.49 0.37 -25.31
C VAL A 487 6.48 0.83 -26.38
N LEU A 488 6.05 0.93 -27.64
CA LEU A 488 6.88 1.43 -28.74
C LEU A 488 7.35 2.88 -28.50
N GLN A 489 6.47 3.76 -28.01
CA GLN A 489 6.82 5.12 -27.60
C GLN A 489 7.86 5.12 -26.47
N ALA A 490 7.68 4.26 -25.46
CA ALA A 490 8.65 4.12 -24.38
C ALA A 490 10.03 3.70 -24.90
N LEU A 491 10.08 2.71 -25.80
CA LEU A 491 11.33 2.24 -26.40
C LEU A 491 12.00 3.37 -27.20
N ALA A 492 11.24 4.13 -27.99
CA ALA A 492 11.77 5.26 -28.76
C ALA A 492 12.41 6.33 -27.85
N GLN A 493 11.83 6.62 -26.68
CA GLN A 493 12.43 7.57 -25.74
C GLN A 493 13.70 7.02 -25.05
N GLN A 494 13.83 5.70 -24.95
CA GLN A 494 14.97 5.04 -24.31
C GLN A 494 16.15 4.77 -25.24
N VAL A 495 16.00 4.91 -26.56
CA VAL A 495 17.12 4.62 -27.50
C VAL A 495 18.33 5.56 -27.32
N LYS A 496 18.19 6.67 -26.60
CA LYS A 496 19.29 7.59 -26.24
C LYS A 496 20.44 6.92 -25.47
N THR A 497 20.22 5.75 -24.90
CA THR A 497 21.29 4.98 -24.22
C THR A 497 22.22 4.25 -25.18
N TYR A 498 21.91 4.20 -26.47
CA TYR A 498 22.71 3.54 -27.51
C TYR A 498 23.57 4.55 -28.29
N GLY A 499 24.65 4.05 -28.90
CA GLY A 499 25.44 4.82 -29.86
C GLY A 499 24.62 5.21 -31.11
N PRO A 500 25.06 6.23 -31.89
CA PRO A 500 24.26 6.85 -32.95
C PRO A 500 23.66 5.86 -33.98
N ASP A 501 24.47 4.98 -34.56
CA ASP A 501 24.01 4.05 -35.60
C ASP A 501 22.96 3.06 -35.08
N ASN A 502 23.20 2.52 -33.88
CA ASN A 502 22.26 1.62 -33.22
C ASN A 502 20.98 2.35 -32.82
N ARG A 503 21.07 3.63 -32.46
CA ARG A 503 19.91 4.48 -32.14
C ARG A 503 19.04 4.68 -33.37
N ILE A 504 19.62 5.08 -34.51
CA ILE A 504 18.91 5.26 -35.79
C ILE A 504 18.22 3.96 -36.22
N ARG A 505 18.97 2.85 -36.26
CA ARG A 505 18.44 1.55 -36.68
C ARG A 505 17.24 1.12 -35.83
N ARG A 506 17.29 1.36 -34.52
CA ARG A 506 16.19 1.03 -33.60
C ARG A 506 14.98 1.92 -33.80
N LEU A 507 15.18 3.23 -34.00
CA LEU A 507 14.09 4.16 -34.28
C LEU A 507 13.35 3.79 -35.57
N ILE A 508 14.08 3.44 -36.64
CA ILE A 508 13.49 2.94 -37.89
C ILE A 508 12.73 1.63 -37.64
N GLY A 509 13.31 0.69 -36.89
CA GLY A 509 12.65 -0.58 -36.54
C GLY A 509 11.37 -0.40 -35.72
N ILE A 510 11.34 0.57 -34.80
CA ILE A 510 10.16 0.92 -34.00
C ILE A 510 9.05 1.49 -34.89
N VAL A 511 9.40 2.36 -35.85
CA VAL A 511 8.44 2.98 -36.77
C VAL A 511 7.82 1.96 -37.73
N GLY A 512 8.61 0.97 -38.15
CA GLY A 512 8.13 -0.13 -38.99
C GLY A 512 7.33 -1.20 -38.25
N ALA A 513 7.22 -1.15 -36.92
CA ALA A 513 6.45 -2.13 -36.16
C ALA A 513 4.94 -2.01 -36.46
N PRO A 514 4.18 -3.13 -36.57
CA PRO A 514 2.75 -3.08 -36.91
C PRO A 514 1.91 -2.25 -35.92
N GLY A 515 2.24 -2.30 -34.63
CA GLY A 515 1.63 -1.54 -33.55
C GLY A 515 2.00 -0.06 -33.50
N ALA A 516 2.90 0.43 -34.36
CA ALA A 516 3.28 1.83 -34.40
C ALA A 516 2.13 2.71 -34.91
N ASP A 517 1.93 3.87 -34.29
CA ASP A 517 1.00 4.91 -34.70
C ASP A 517 1.71 6.25 -34.96
N ASP A 518 0.95 7.27 -35.34
CA ASP A 518 1.50 8.61 -35.64
C ASP A 518 2.21 9.23 -34.42
N ALA A 519 1.82 8.86 -33.19
CA ALA A 519 2.47 9.33 -31.97
C ALA A 519 3.82 8.63 -31.76
N VAL A 520 3.92 7.33 -32.03
CA VAL A 520 5.21 6.60 -32.08
C VAL A 520 6.14 7.24 -33.12
N GLU A 521 5.64 7.51 -34.32
CA GLU A 521 6.39 8.19 -35.38
C GLU A 521 6.91 9.56 -34.95
N GLY A 522 6.03 10.39 -34.37
CA GLY A 522 6.39 11.72 -33.91
C GLY A 522 7.50 11.70 -32.86
N VAL A 523 7.41 10.77 -31.89
CA VAL A 523 8.47 10.58 -30.88
C VAL A 523 9.76 10.10 -31.52
N ALA A 524 9.70 9.09 -32.40
CA ALA A 524 10.89 8.54 -33.04
C ALA A 524 11.61 9.59 -33.92
N TRP A 525 10.85 10.38 -34.68
CA TRP A 525 11.39 11.44 -35.52
C TRP A 525 12.01 12.57 -34.69
N ALA A 526 11.36 13.00 -33.60
CA ALA A 526 11.93 14.00 -32.69
C ALA A 526 13.28 13.53 -32.12
N GLU A 527 13.39 12.25 -31.78
CA GLU A 527 14.64 11.65 -31.30
C GLU A 527 15.73 11.62 -32.39
N ILE A 528 15.39 11.33 -33.65
CA ILE A 528 16.32 11.43 -34.80
C ILE A 528 16.81 12.87 -34.98
N GLN A 529 15.90 13.84 -34.99
CA GLN A 529 16.24 15.26 -35.15
C GLN A 529 17.17 15.75 -34.04
N ALA A 530 16.98 15.27 -32.81
CA ALA A 530 17.84 15.60 -31.67
C ALA A 530 19.29 15.11 -31.83
N MET A 531 19.57 14.17 -32.75
CA MET A 531 20.92 13.62 -32.97
C MET A 531 21.83 14.57 -33.76
N ARG A 532 21.28 15.61 -34.41
CA ARG A 532 22.06 16.57 -35.22
C ARG A 532 22.97 15.91 -36.27
N LEU A 533 22.41 14.95 -37.00
CA LEU A 533 23.11 14.27 -38.10
C LEU A 533 23.48 15.27 -39.20
N ASP A 534 24.55 14.99 -39.95
CA ASP A 534 24.87 15.76 -41.15
C ASP A 534 23.78 15.57 -42.22
N GLU A 535 23.73 16.49 -43.19
CA GLU A 535 22.68 16.53 -44.21
C GLU A 535 22.58 15.24 -45.03
N GLN A 536 23.73 14.64 -45.38
CA GLN A 536 23.76 13.41 -46.17
C GLN A 536 23.21 12.23 -45.35
N THR A 537 23.65 12.08 -44.11
CA THR A 537 23.13 11.04 -43.21
C THR A 537 21.64 11.24 -42.92
N MET A 538 21.20 12.48 -42.69
CA MET A 538 19.78 12.79 -42.45
C MET A 538 18.89 12.40 -43.64
N ALA A 539 19.34 12.65 -44.88
CA ALA A 539 18.59 12.28 -46.08
C ALA A 539 18.39 10.75 -46.18
N VAL A 540 19.43 9.96 -45.90
CA VAL A 540 19.34 8.48 -45.88
C VAL A 540 18.39 8.01 -44.78
N VAL A 541 18.52 8.56 -43.57
CA VAL A 541 17.66 8.22 -42.44
C VAL A 541 16.21 8.57 -42.72
N GLN A 542 15.94 9.70 -43.36
CA GLN A 542 14.59 10.11 -43.74
C GLN A 542 13.97 9.13 -44.76
N GLU A 543 14.73 8.69 -45.75
CA GLU A 543 14.27 7.70 -46.73
C GLU A 543 13.96 6.35 -46.07
N ASP A 544 14.84 5.86 -45.19
CA ASP A 544 14.62 4.61 -44.46
C ASP A 544 13.44 4.71 -43.50
N PHE A 545 13.24 5.86 -42.86
CA PHE A 545 12.09 6.15 -42.01
C PHE A 545 10.77 6.09 -42.80
N ILE A 546 10.73 6.69 -43.99
CA ILE A 546 9.56 6.64 -44.89
C ILE A 546 9.29 5.19 -45.31
N ARG A 547 10.32 4.45 -45.72
CA ARG A 547 10.18 3.03 -46.11
C ARG A 547 9.66 2.17 -44.97
N ALA A 548 10.16 2.36 -43.75
CA ALA A 548 9.65 1.65 -42.58
C ALA A 548 8.17 1.96 -42.33
N ARG A 549 7.78 3.24 -42.39
CA ARG A 549 6.38 3.66 -42.26
C ARG A 549 5.47 3.03 -43.32
N GLU A 550 5.92 2.96 -44.57
CA GLU A 550 5.15 2.39 -45.69
C GLU A 550 4.96 0.87 -45.53
N SER A 551 6.01 0.15 -45.12
CA SER A 551 5.95 -1.30 -44.87
C SER A 551 4.88 -1.69 -43.83
N ARG A 552 4.62 -0.81 -42.85
CA ARG A 552 3.54 -0.99 -41.86
C ARG A 552 2.14 -0.96 -42.49
N GLY A 553 1.92 -0.11 -43.50
CA GLY A 553 0.63 0.03 -44.19
C GLY A 553 0.23 -1.22 -44.97
N GLU A 554 1.20 -1.93 -45.55
CA GLU A 554 0.98 -3.18 -46.28
C GLU A 554 0.54 -4.33 -45.34
N HIS A 555 1.04 -4.35 -44.11
CA HIS A 555 0.61 -5.32 -43.09
C HIS A 555 -0.82 -5.09 -42.59
N ARG A 556 -1.30 -3.84 -42.53
CA ARG A 556 -2.70 -3.56 -42.14
C ARG A 556 -3.72 -4.04 -43.18
N ASN A 557 -3.38 -3.97 -44.47
CA ASN A 557 -4.29 -4.35 -45.55
C ASN A 557 -4.41 -5.87 -45.74
N THR A 558 -3.46 -6.66 -45.24
CA THR A 558 -3.43 -8.13 -45.40
C THR A 558 -4.07 -8.88 -44.22
N ALA A 559 -4.31 -8.22 -43.08
CA ALA A 559 -4.85 -8.85 -41.87
C ALA A 559 -6.40 -9.02 -41.83
N GLY A 560 -7.12 -8.73 -42.91
CA GLY A 560 -8.39 -9.40 -43.27
C GLY A 560 -9.57 -9.43 -42.28
N GLY A 561 -9.67 -8.50 -41.33
CA GLY A 561 -10.90 -8.30 -40.53
C GLY A 561 -11.74 -7.15 -41.11
N PRO A 562 -13.09 -7.23 -41.12
CA PRO A 562 -13.92 -6.13 -41.59
C PRO A 562 -13.63 -4.88 -40.75
N LEU A 563 -13.34 -3.77 -41.43
CA LEU A 563 -13.20 -2.46 -40.82
C LEU A 563 -14.46 -2.18 -39.98
N PRO A 564 -14.36 -1.83 -38.69
CA PRO A 564 -15.50 -1.28 -37.97
C PRO A 564 -15.94 -0.03 -38.73
N GLU A 565 -17.21 0.02 -39.12
CA GLU A 565 -17.78 1.19 -39.79
C GLU A 565 -17.36 2.46 -39.05
N SER A 566 -16.70 3.35 -39.79
CA SER A 566 -16.24 4.64 -39.29
C SER A 566 -17.45 5.44 -38.83
N ARG A 567 -17.70 5.46 -37.52
CA ARG A 567 -18.61 6.44 -36.92
C ARG A 567 -18.01 7.84 -37.16
N PRO A 568 -18.83 8.83 -37.50
CA PRO A 568 -18.36 10.19 -37.69
C PRO A 568 -17.65 10.68 -36.43
N ALA A 569 -16.51 11.34 -36.62
CA ALA A 569 -15.76 11.95 -35.54
C ALA A 569 -16.69 12.89 -34.74
N PRO A 570 -16.79 12.76 -33.40
CA PRO A 570 -17.43 13.78 -32.60
C PRO A 570 -16.66 15.10 -32.80
N ALA A 571 -17.39 16.19 -33.02
CA ALA A 571 -16.83 17.54 -33.10
C ALA A 571 -15.88 17.78 -31.93
N SER A 572 -14.72 18.38 -32.22
CA SER A 572 -13.59 18.55 -31.31
C SER A 572 -14.01 19.05 -29.93
N ALA A 573 -14.13 18.13 -28.97
CA ALA A 573 -14.05 18.47 -27.57
C ALA A 573 -12.58 18.76 -27.27
N ALA A 574 -12.29 20.00 -26.88
CA ALA A 574 -10.96 20.41 -26.44
C ALA A 574 -10.40 19.36 -25.45
N SER A 575 -9.18 18.90 -25.69
CA SER A 575 -8.48 18.01 -24.77
C SER A 575 -8.51 18.66 -23.38
N PRO A 576 -8.93 17.94 -22.32
CA PRO A 576 -8.83 18.48 -20.98
C PRO A 576 -7.37 18.86 -20.71
N PRO A 577 -7.11 19.98 -20.03
CA PRO A 577 -5.75 20.40 -19.73
C PRO A 577 -5.02 19.26 -19.02
N ARG A 578 -3.84 18.88 -19.56
CA ARG A 578 -2.94 17.93 -18.90
C ARG A 578 -2.64 18.49 -17.51
N ASN A 579 -3.14 17.85 -16.46
CA ASN A 579 -2.88 18.24 -15.09
C ASN A 579 -1.41 17.93 -14.75
N PRO A 580 -0.54 18.94 -14.53
CA PRO A 580 0.88 18.71 -14.22
C PRO A 580 1.08 17.95 -12.90
N ASP A 581 0.12 18.03 -11.98
CA ASP A 581 0.26 17.54 -10.60
C ASP A 581 0.10 16.01 -10.46
N ILE A 582 -0.38 15.30 -11.49
CA ILE A 582 -0.54 13.83 -11.43
C ILE A 582 0.80 13.11 -11.69
N LEU A 583 1.75 13.77 -12.37
CA LEU A 583 3.08 13.21 -12.63
C LEU A 583 4.02 13.30 -11.42
N ASP A 584 3.73 14.13 -10.42
CA ASP A 584 4.59 14.28 -9.24
C ASP A 584 4.48 13.10 -8.25
N HIS A 585 3.37 12.37 -8.23
CA HIS A 585 3.24 11.20 -7.35
C HIS A 585 3.89 9.93 -7.92
N LEU A 586 3.90 9.73 -9.24
CA LEU A 586 4.73 8.70 -9.89
C LEU A 586 6.21 9.12 -10.01
N GLY A 587 6.47 10.41 -10.20
CA GLY A 587 7.82 11.00 -10.19
C GLY A 587 8.54 10.87 -8.85
N ASN A 588 7.80 10.62 -7.76
CA ASN A 588 8.38 10.37 -6.45
C ASN A 588 9.15 9.04 -6.36
N PHE A 589 8.80 8.02 -7.13
CA PHE A 589 9.54 6.75 -7.21
C PHE A 589 10.45 6.63 -8.45
N PHE A 590 10.08 7.15 -9.62
CA PHE A 590 10.79 6.81 -10.87
C PHE A 590 11.82 7.82 -11.38
N GLY A 591 11.88 9.05 -10.84
CA GLY A 591 12.95 10.00 -11.15
C GLY A 591 13.11 10.29 -12.65
N VAL A 592 12.02 10.71 -13.29
CA VAL A 592 12.04 11.29 -14.63
C VAL A 592 12.35 12.78 -14.46
N ASN A 593 13.59 13.18 -14.75
CA ASN A 593 13.89 14.60 -14.99
C ASN A 593 13.29 14.98 -16.35
N ARG A 594 12.48 16.04 -16.37
CA ARG A 594 12.27 16.81 -17.60
C ARG A 594 13.45 17.72 -17.86
#